data_AF-A0A7S2UCU2-F1
#
_entry.id   AF-A0A7S2UCU2-F1
#
_cell.length_a   1.000
_cell.length_b   1.000
_cell.length_c   1.000
_cell.angle_alpha   90.00
_cell.angle_beta   90.00
_cell.angle_gamma   90.00
#
_symmetry.space_group_name_H-M   'P 1'
#
loop_
_entity.id
_entity.type
_entity.pdbx_description
1 polymer ?
#
loop_
_entity_poly.entity_id
_entity_poly.type
_entity_poly.pdbx_seq_one_letter_code
_entity_poly.pdbx_strand_id
1 'polypeptide(L)'
;QVVPLVLLTTFDATSRIIAHQEAHIDIVVQQARHLQIPLVGIPVHRASSESYVTRISRALRLIEAHNNNRSIHSLVFGDLHLEHIRGWRDSELGKLNYQLEYPLWKVPYPILMKDLEASTVPCILSAAPNDNHKDVVKVGDTFGRDYARKVEAAGLDSFGENGEFHTVAQVWKVSREQALGLPE
;
A
#
# COMPACT_ATOMS: atom_id res chain seq x y z
N GLN A 1 6.07 -12.42 -20.58
CA GLN A 1 5.61 -13.49 -19.67
C GLN A 1 4.91 -12.79 -18.52
N VAL A 2 3.68 -13.16 -18.16
CA VAL A 2 2.98 -12.52 -17.03
C VAL A 2 3.65 -12.99 -15.74
N VAL A 3 4.25 -12.07 -14.99
CA VAL A 3 4.81 -12.37 -13.67
C VAL A 3 3.63 -12.46 -12.70
N PRO A 4 3.43 -13.59 -12.00
CA PRO A 4 2.33 -13.73 -11.06
C PRO A 4 2.53 -12.77 -9.89
N LEU A 5 1.51 -11.96 -9.61
CA LEU A 5 1.49 -11.00 -8.50
C LEU A 5 0.81 -11.64 -7.28
N VAL A 6 1.30 -11.32 -6.08
CA VAL A 6 0.68 -11.70 -4.81
C VAL A 6 0.67 -10.47 -3.90
N LEU A 7 -0.47 -10.17 -3.29
CA LEU A 7 -0.57 -9.15 -2.25
C LEU A 7 -0.15 -9.76 -0.91
N LEU A 8 0.73 -9.07 -0.19
CA LEU A 8 1.18 -9.45 1.15
C LEU A 8 0.81 -8.34 2.13
N THR A 9 0.01 -8.65 3.14
CA THR A 9 -0.52 -7.61 4.04
C THR A 9 -0.44 -8.04 5.50
N THR A 10 0.25 -7.24 6.32
CA THR A 10 0.28 -7.41 7.77
C THR A 10 -0.86 -6.64 8.43
N PHE A 11 -1.51 -7.25 9.42
CA PHE A 11 -2.61 -6.61 10.16
C PHE A 11 -2.60 -7.06 11.63
N ASP A 12 -3.14 -6.24 12.53
CA ASP A 12 -3.31 -6.61 13.94
C ASP A 12 -4.29 -7.78 14.05
N ALA A 13 -3.87 -8.88 14.67
CA ALA A 13 -4.65 -10.12 14.71
C ALA A 13 -5.97 -10.00 15.49
N THR A 14 -6.05 -9.06 16.43
CA THR A 14 -7.22 -8.86 17.29
C THR A 14 -8.19 -7.87 16.65
N SER A 15 -7.71 -6.67 16.30
CA SER A 15 -8.58 -5.62 15.73
C SER A 15 -8.81 -5.77 14.23
N ARG A 16 -8.01 -6.60 13.55
CA ARG A 16 -8.01 -6.76 12.09
C ARG A 16 -7.69 -5.48 11.32
N ILE A 17 -7.06 -4.50 11.97
CA ILE A 17 -6.65 -3.23 11.38
C ILE A 17 -5.22 -3.33 10.85
N ILE A 18 -4.99 -2.74 9.68
CA ILE A 18 -3.67 -2.55 9.08
C ILE A 18 -3.00 -1.38 9.77
N ALA A 19 -1.85 -1.63 10.39
CA ALA A 19 -1.07 -0.59 11.06
C ALA A 19 -0.69 0.53 10.07
N HIS A 20 -0.67 1.77 10.56
CA HIS A 20 -0.36 2.98 9.80
C HIS A 20 -1.32 3.35 8.66
N GLN A 21 -2.32 2.52 8.32
CA GLN A 21 -3.33 2.88 7.32
C GLN A 21 -4.73 3.03 7.93
N GLU A 22 -4.92 2.55 9.16
CA GLU A 22 -6.18 2.58 9.91
C GLU A 22 -7.36 1.93 9.17
N ALA A 23 -7.04 1.06 8.21
CA ALA A 23 -8.00 0.34 7.38
C ALA A 23 -8.19 -1.09 7.90
N HIS A 24 -9.43 -1.59 7.87
CA HIS A 24 -9.71 -2.99 8.17
C HIS A 24 -9.26 -3.90 7.02
N ILE A 25 -8.67 -5.05 7.34
CA ILE A 25 -8.12 -6.00 6.35
C ILE A 25 -9.16 -6.45 5.31
N ASP A 26 -10.45 -6.43 5.65
CA ASP A 26 -11.52 -6.80 4.71
C ASP A 26 -11.58 -5.89 3.47
N ILE A 27 -11.10 -4.64 3.58
CA ILE A 27 -10.94 -3.75 2.43
C ILE A 27 -9.92 -4.33 1.45
N VAL A 28 -8.78 -4.80 1.94
CA VAL A 28 -7.75 -5.43 1.11
C VAL A 28 -8.22 -6.78 0.56
N VAL A 29 -9.01 -7.53 1.33
CA VAL A 29 -9.67 -8.75 0.82
C VAL A 29 -10.60 -8.41 -0.34
N GLN A 30 -11.37 -7.32 -0.25
CA GLN A 30 -12.24 -6.85 -1.34
C GLN A 30 -11.42 -6.40 -2.56
N GLN A 31 -10.33 -5.66 -2.36
CA GLN A 31 -9.41 -5.27 -3.44
C GLN A 31 -8.83 -6.51 -4.15
N ALA A 32 -8.28 -7.45 -3.38
CA ALA A 32 -7.70 -8.69 -3.90
C ALA A 32 -8.70 -9.51 -4.73
N ARG A 33 -9.94 -9.65 -4.23
CA ARG A 33 -11.03 -10.34 -4.95
C ARG A 33 -11.36 -9.68 -6.27
N HIS A 34 -11.53 -8.35 -6.27
CA HIS A 34 -11.87 -7.60 -7.48
C HIS A 34 -10.73 -7.67 -8.52
N LEU A 35 -9.49 -7.49 -8.08
CA LEU A 35 -8.31 -7.51 -8.94
C LEU A 35 -7.91 -8.94 -9.37
N GLN A 36 -8.51 -9.97 -8.77
CA GLN A 36 -8.15 -11.37 -8.96
C GLN A 36 -6.66 -11.65 -8.67
N ILE A 37 -6.14 -10.99 -7.63
CA ILE A 37 -4.76 -11.18 -7.17
C ILE A 37 -4.81 -11.99 -5.87
N PRO A 38 -4.03 -13.08 -5.73
CA PRO A 38 -3.89 -13.80 -4.48
C PRO A 38 -3.46 -12.88 -3.33
N LEU A 39 -4.06 -13.04 -2.16
CA LEU A 39 -3.73 -12.29 -0.95
C LEU A 39 -3.21 -13.25 0.13
N VAL A 40 -2.06 -12.92 0.69
CA VAL A 40 -1.51 -13.54 1.90
C VAL A 40 -1.58 -12.54 3.04
N GLY A 41 -2.52 -12.77 3.95
CA GLY A 41 -2.65 -12.00 5.18
C GLY A 41 -1.72 -12.53 6.28
N ILE A 42 -0.99 -11.64 6.94
CA ILE A 42 -0.07 -11.96 8.05
C ILE A 42 -0.62 -11.33 9.34
N PRO A 43 -1.29 -12.12 10.20
CA PRO A 43 -1.74 -11.63 11.49
C PRO A 43 -0.54 -11.36 12.42
N VAL A 44 -0.55 -10.19 13.05
CA VAL A 44 0.45 -9.75 14.03
C VAL A 44 -0.20 -9.66 15.40
N HIS A 45 0.30 -10.44 16.36
CA HIS A 45 -0.14 -10.38 17.75
C HIS A 45 0.81 -9.49 18.54
N ARG A 46 0.30 -8.42 19.16
CA ARG A 46 1.11 -7.46 19.93
C ARG A 46 1.92 -8.10 21.07
N ALA A 47 1.43 -9.20 21.64
CA ALA A 47 2.10 -9.93 22.72
C ALA A 47 3.18 -10.91 22.22
N SER A 48 3.40 -11.03 20.91
CA SER A 48 4.38 -11.96 20.36
C SER A 48 5.79 -11.35 20.34
N SER A 49 6.77 -12.15 20.75
CA SER A 49 8.20 -11.84 20.60
C SER A 49 8.74 -12.04 19.18
N GLU A 50 7.94 -12.61 18.26
CA GLU A 50 8.36 -12.85 16.88
C GLU A 50 8.41 -11.52 16.10
N SER A 51 9.60 -11.19 15.59
CA SER A 51 9.84 -9.95 14.86
C SER A 51 9.04 -9.88 13.55
N TYR A 52 8.81 -8.65 13.08
CA TYR A 52 8.16 -8.38 11.80
C TYR A 52 8.84 -9.12 10.64
N VAL A 53 10.18 -9.05 10.55
CA VAL A 53 10.97 -9.68 9.49
C VAL A 53 10.80 -11.20 9.47
N THR A 54 10.76 -11.85 10.64
CA THR A 54 10.54 -13.30 10.73
C THR A 54 9.17 -13.69 10.19
N ARG A 55 8.13 -12.91 10.48
CA ARG A 55 6.77 -13.14 9.97
C ARG A 55 6.69 -13.00 8.46
N ILE A 56 7.28 -11.93 7.91
CA ILE A 56 7.39 -11.73 6.46
C ILE A 56 8.14 -12.91 5.83
N SER A 57 9.31 -13.27 6.36
CA SER A 57 10.14 -14.38 5.86
C SER A 57 9.38 -15.72 5.79
N ARG A 58 8.55 -16.02 6.80
CA ARG A 58 7.68 -17.21 6.80
C ARG A 58 6.62 -17.15 5.70
N ALA A 59 5.97 -16.00 5.53
CA ALA A 59 4.95 -15.83 4.50
C ALA A 59 5.54 -15.96 3.08
N LEU A 60 6.73 -15.41 2.85
CA LEU A 60 7.44 -15.56 1.57
C LEU A 60 7.75 -17.03 1.27
N ARG A 61 8.27 -17.79 2.25
CA ARG A 61 8.48 -19.25 2.08
C ARG A 61 7.19 -20.01 1.76
N LEU A 62 6.06 -19.62 2.36
CA LEU A 62 4.76 -20.23 2.06
C LEU A 62 4.35 -19.93 0.61
N ILE A 63 4.52 -18.70 0.14
CA ILE A 63 4.23 -18.31 -1.25
C ILE A 63 5.06 -19.15 -2.23
N GLU A 64 6.37 -19.28 -2.00
CA GLU A 64 7.24 -20.09 -2.86
C GLU A 64 6.83 -21.57 -2.86
N ALA A 65 6.53 -22.13 -1.68
CA ALA A 65 6.08 -23.52 -1.55
C ALA A 65 4.77 -23.77 -2.32
N HIS A 66 3.83 -22.83 -2.27
CA HIS A 66 2.58 -22.89 -3.03
C HIS A 66 2.79 -22.71 -4.54
N ASN A 67 3.88 -22.05 -4.97
CA ASN A 67 4.20 -21.78 -6.36
C ASN A 67 5.22 -22.78 -6.94
N ASN A 68 5.09 -24.07 -6.61
CA ASN A 68 5.98 -25.15 -7.06
C ASN A 68 7.47 -24.87 -6.76
N ASN A 69 7.77 -24.25 -5.62
CA ASN A 69 9.11 -23.84 -5.20
C ASN A 69 9.82 -22.88 -6.18
N ARG A 70 9.05 -22.13 -6.98
CA ARG A 70 9.60 -21.03 -7.78
C ARG A 70 9.89 -19.85 -6.87
N SER A 71 11.12 -19.36 -6.95
CA SER A 71 11.56 -18.21 -6.16
C SER A 71 10.76 -16.97 -6.49
N ILE A 72 10.48 -16.17 -5.46
CA ILE A 72 9.93 -14.83 -5.64
C ILE A 72 10.98 -13.96 -6.31
N HIS A 73 10.61 -13.31 -7.42
CA HIS A 73 11.53 -12.46 -8.18
C HIS A 73 11.88 -11.20 -7.38
N SER A 74 10.86 -10.47 -6.93
CA SER A 74 11.05 -9.22 -6.19
C SER A 74 9.92 -8.95 -5.18
N LEU A 75 10.23 -8.11 -4.19
CA LEU A 75 9.30 -7.49 -3.27
C LEU A 75 9.10 -6.05 -3.71
N VAL A 76 7.86 -5.67 -4.04
CA VAL A 76 7.53 -4.34 -4.57
C VAL A 76 6.86 -3.50 -3.49
N PHE A 77 7.34 -2.28 -3.29
CA PHE A 77 6.80 -1.34 -2.32
C PHE A 77 6.33 -0.04 -2.99
N GLY A 78 5.26 0.53 -2.44
CA GLY A 78 4.69 1.80 -2.92
C GLY A 78 5.26 3.05 -2.25
N ASP A 79 6.45 2.99 -1.65
CA ASP A 79 7.05 4.15 -0.96
C ASP A 79 7.37 5.28 -1.95
N LEU A 80 7.04 6.54 -1.60
CA LEU A 80 7.22 7.67 -2.50
C LEU A 80 8.56 8.39 -2.30
N HIS A 81 8.88 8.82 -1.07
CA HIS A 81 10.11 9.59 -0.85
C HIS A 81 10.72 9.54 0.57
N LEU A 82 10.08 8.92 1.55
CA LEU A 82 10.58 8.87 2.93
C LEU A 82 11.83 7.99 3.08
N GLU A 83 13.01 8.61 3.05
CA GLU A 83 14.33 7.94 3.08
C GLU A 83 14.48 6.97 4.25
N HIS A 84 13.95 7.33 5.43
CA HIS A 84 14.07 6.48 6.62
C HIS A 84 13.24 5.19 6.51
N ILE A 85 12.07 5.23 5.86
CA ILE A 85 11.23 4.04 5.63
C ILE A 85 11.90 3.11 4.63
N ARG A 86 12.35 3.65 3.49
CA ARG A 86 13.08 2.87 2.50
C ARG A 86 14.37 2.30 3.08
N GLY A 87 15.15 3.10 3.80
CA GLY A 87 16.39 2.67 4.44
C GLY A 87 16.18 1.52 5.44
N TRP A 88 15.09 1.55 6.20
CA TRP A 88 14.71 0.44 7.07
C TRP A 88 14.35 -0.83 6.28
N ARG A 89 13.62 -0.72 5.16
CA ARG A 89 13.30 -1.88 4.31
C ARG A 89 14.58 -2.49 3.71
N ASP A 90 15.47 -1.65 3.19
CA ASP A 90 16.75 -2.09 2.63
C ASP A 90 17.61 -2.77 3.71
N SER A 91 17.64 -2.24 4.95
CA SER A 91 18.41 -2.84 6.03
C SER A 91 17.78 -4.12 6.58
N GLU A 92 16.46 -4.18 6.76
CA GLU A 92 15.79 -5.30 7.44
C GLU A 92 15.32 -6.38 6.48
N LEU A 93 14.67 -6.01 5.38
CA LEU A 93 14.16 -6.96 4.39
C LEU A 93 15.23 -7.35 3.37
N GLY A 94 16.22 -6.49 3.12
CA GLY A 94 17.37 -6.83 2.26
C GLY A 94 18.16 -8.04 2.76
N LYS A 95 18.18 -8.28 4.09
CA LYS A 95 18.78 -9.48 4.72
C LYS A 95 18.12 -10.80 4.27
N LEU A 96 16.91 -10.74 3.69
CA LEU A 96 16.19 -11.92 3.19
C LEU A 96 16.63 -12.34 1.78
N ASN A 97 17.52 -11.58 1.13
CA ASN A 97 18.06 -11.84 -0.21
C ASN A 97 17.01 -11.85 -1.34
N TYR A 98 15.92 -11.10 -1.21
CA TYR A 98 15.01 -10.81 -2.31
C TYR A 98 15.37 -9.46 -2.95
N GLN A 99 15.13 -9.32 -4.26
CA GLN A 99 15.23 -8.02 -4.93
C GLN A 99 14.12 -7.11 -4.38
N LEU A 100 14.50 -5.93 -3.88
CA LEU A 100 13.53 -4.92 -3.42
C LEU A 100 13.33 -3.89 -4.53
N GLU A 101 12.07 -3.61 -4.88
CA GLU A 101 11.71 -2.67 -5.93
C GLU A 101 10.82 -1.54 -5.40
N TYR A 102 11.11 -0.33 -5.86
CA TYR A 102 10.42 0.89 -5.45
C TYR A 102 10.01 1.71 -6.70
N PRO A 103 9.02 1.23 -7.47
CA PRO A 103 8.66 1.84 -8.76
C PRO A 103 8.20 3.30 -8.67
N LEU A 104 7.72 3.72 -7.50
CA LEU A 104 7.21 5.08 -7.26
C LEU A 104 8.26 6.02 -6.62
N TRP A 105 9.46 5.52 -6.33
CA TRP A 105 10.46 6.25 -5.55
C TRP A 105 10.96 7.51 -6.26
N LYS A 106 10.80 8.65 -5.60
CA LYS A 106 11.16 9.99 -6.11
C LYS A 106 10.52 10.32 -7.47
N VAL A 107 9.42 9.65 -7.83
CA VAL A 107 8.61 10.03 -8.98
C VAL A 107 7.86 11.32 -8.61
N PRO A 108 7.97 12.40 -9.41
CA PRO A 108 7.28 13.65 -9.12
C PRO A 108 5.76 13.47 -8.97
N TYR A 109 5.18 14.07 -7.93
CA TYR A 109 3.74 14.01 -7.65
C TYR A 109 2.82 14.36 -8.84
N PRO A 110 3.15 15.34 -9.71
CA PRO A 110 2.33 15.60 -10.89
C PRO A 110 2.24 14.42 -11.87
N ILE A 111 3.28 13.58 -11.94
CA ILE A 111 3.31 12.37 -12.75
C ILE A 111 2.44 11.29 -12.10
N LEU A 112 2.62 11.07 -10.78
CA LEU A 112 1.80 10.12 -10.01
C LEU A 112 0.30 10.49 -10.05
N MET A 113 -0.03 11.76 -9.91
CA MET A 113 -1.42 12.24 -9.98
C MET A 113 -2.01 11.99 -11.37
N LYS A 114 -1.24 12.23 -12.44
CA LYS A 114 -1.69 11.96 -13.81
C LYS A 114 -1.96 10.46 -14.02
N ASP A 115 -1.10 9.60 -13.49
CA ASP A 115 -1.26 8.14 -13.58
C ASP A 115 -2.51 7.67 -12.78
N LEU A 116 -2.69 8.20 -11.56
CA LEU A 116 -3.87 7.91 -10.75
C LEU A 116 -5.16 8.37 -11.44
N GLU A 117 -5.19 9.58 -12.01
CA GLU A 117 -6.34 10.08 -12.76
C GLU A 117 -6.64 9.20 -13.98
N ALA A 118 -5.61 8.73 -14.69
CA ALA A 118 -5.76 7.82 -15.83
C ALA A 118 -6.38 6.48 -15.42
N SER A 119 -6.13 6.00 -14.19
CA SER A 119 -6.75 4.79 -13.66
C SER A 119 -8.25 4.94 -13.40
N THR A 120 -8.75 6.17 -13.20
CA THR A 120 -10.14 6.47 -12.77
C THR A 120 -10.57 5.81 -11.45
N VAL A 121 -9.66 5.14 -10.73
CA VAL A 121 -9.95 4.50 -9.44
C VAL A 121 -10.26 5.57 -8.40
N PRO A 122 -11.46 5.57 -7.76
CA PRO A 122 -11.75 6.51 -6.69
C PRO A 122 -10.90 6.22 -5.46
N CYS A 123 -10.15 7.21 -4.99
CA CYS A 123 -9.43 7.14 -3.72
C CYS A 123 -10.16 7.97 -2.68
N ILE A 124 -10.70 7.35 -1.63
CA ILE A 124 -11.46 8.03 -0.59
C ILE A 124 -10.61 8.16 0.66
N LEU A 125 -10.58 9.34 1.26
CA LEU A 125 -9.88 9.54 2.53
C LEU A 125 -10.53 8.71 3.63
N SER A 126 -9.74 7.82 4.24
CA SER A 126 -10.19 6.89 5.27
C SER A 126 -9.79 7.31 6.67
N ALA A 127 -8.69 8.06 6.81
CA ALA A 127 -8.19 8.51 8.10
C ALA A 127 -7.39 9.81 7.96
N ALA A 128 -7.34 10.56 9.07
CA ALA A 128 -6.58 11.78 9.23
C ALA A 128 -6.03 11.78 10.67
N PRO A 129 -4.91 11.07 10.92
CA PRO A 129 -4.47 10.72 12.28
C PRO A 129 -3.93 11.93 13.06
N ASN A 130 -3.58 13.03 12.38
CA ASN A 130 -3.13 14.25 13.01
C ASN A 130 -4.27 15.28 13.14
N ASP A 131 -4.71 15.48 14.38
CA ASP A 131 -5.77 16.43 14.74
C ASP A 131 -5.52 17.86 14.26
N ASN A 132 -4.25 18.26 14.11
CA ASN A 132 -3.88 19.59 13.63
C ASN A 132 -4.25 19.84 12.16
N HIS A 133 -4.55 18.79 11.40
CA HIS A 133 -4.86 18.90 9.97
C HIS A 133 -6.37 18.82 9.68
N LYS A 134 -7.24 18.63 10.69
CA LYS A 134 -8.68 18.36 10.51
C LYS A 134 -9.46 19.44 9.75
N ASP A 135 -9.01 20.69 9.81
CA ASP A 135 -9.65 21.78 9.07
C ASP A 135 -9.38 21.69 7.55
N VAL A 136 -8.26 21.08 7.16
CA VAL A 136 -7.82 20.92 5.77
C VAL A 136 -8.17 19.53 5.24
N VAL A 137 -7.99 18.52 6.09
CA VAL A 137 -8.13 17.10 5.77
C VAL A 137 -9.41 16.54 6.36
N LYS A 138 -10.30 16.05 5.48
CA LYS A 138 -11.62 15.53 5.88
C LYS A 138 -11.78 14.09 5.43
N VAL A 139 -12.00 13.20 6.39
CA VAL A 139 -12.34 11.80 6.12
C VAL A 139 -13.64 11.74 5.31
N GLY A 140 -13.65 10.90 4.28
CA GLY A 140 -14.75 10.78 3.31
C GLY A 140 -14.59 11.64 2.05
N ASP A 141 -13.70 12.63 2.04
CA ASP A 141 -13.38 13.38 0.82
C ASP A 141 -12.76 12.45 -0.24
N THR A 142 -12.97 12.78 -1.52
CA THR A 142 -12.28 12.10 -2.62
C THR A 142 -10.92 12.74 -2.85
N PHE A 143 -9.87 11.93 -2.80
CA PHE A 143 -8.53 12.33 -3.17
C PHE A 143 -8.42 12.52 -4.69
N GLY A 144 -7.73 13.58 -5.09
CA GLY A 144 -7.52 13.96 -6.49
C GLY A 144 -6.74 15.26 -6.58
N ARG A 145 -6.54 15.76 -7.79
CA ARG A 145 -5.68 16.94 -8.04
C ARG A 145 -6.08 18.19 -7.26
N ASP A 146 -7.36 18.51 -7.19
CA ASP A 146 -7.82 19.69 -6.46
C ASP A 146 -7.68 19.50 -4.94
N TYR A 147 -7.90 18.29 -4.45
CA TYR A 147 -7.64 17.95 -3.06
C TYR A 147 -6.14 18.08 -2.71
N ALA A 148 -5.27 17.52 -3.54
CA ALA A 148 -3.81 17.61 -3.38
C ALA A 148 -3.32 19.07 -3.35
N ARG A 149 -3.83 19.93 -4.26
CA ARG A 149 -3.54 21.37 -4.26
C ARG A 149 -4.02 22.07 -2.99
N LYS A 150 -5.23 21.73 -2.50
CA LYS A 150 -5.78 22.27 -1.25
C LYS A 150 -4.87 21.95 -0.07
N VAL A 151 -4.37 20.72 0.00
CA VAL A 151 -3.44 20.26 1.05
C VAL A 151 -2.08 20.97 0.93
N GLU A 152 -1.52 21.03 -0.28
CA GLU A 152 -0.24 21.71 -0.53
C GLU A 152 -0.28 23.20 -0.15
N ALA A 153 -1.39 23.89 -0.46
CA ALA A 153 -1.58 25.29 -0.11
C ALA A 153 -1.62 25.53 1.42
N ALA A 154 -1.92 24.50 2.20
CA ALA A 154 -1.84 24.53 3.66
C ALA A 154 -0.44 24.20 4.21
N GLY A 155 0.56 23.99 3.34
CA GLY A 155 1.94 23.66 3.71
C GLY A 155 2.14 22.19 4.13
N LEU A 156 1.21 21.31 3.75
CA LEU A 156 1.20 19.89 4.09
C LEU A 156 1.66 19.03 2.89
N ASP A 157 2.12 17.80 3.13
CA ASP A 157 2.43 16.87 2.03
C ASP A 157 1.15 16.47 1.29
N SER A 158 1.11 16.77 -0.01
CA SER A 158 -0.11 16.62 -0.81
C SER A 158 -0.49 15.19 -1.16
N PHE A 159 0.38 14.20 -0.89
CA PHE A 159 0.09 12.78 -0.98
C PHE A 159 0.03 12.09 0.39
N GLY A 160 0.28 12.84 1.48
CA GLY A 160 0.07 12.38 2.85
C GLY A 160 1.20 11.52 3.43
N GLU A 161 2.41 11.57 2.84
CA GLU A 161 3.54 10.73 3.26
C GLU A 161 4.00 10.98 4.71
N ASN A 162 3.75 12.16 5.28
CA ASN A 162 4.13 12.46 6.68
C ASN A 162 2.99 12.20 7.68
N GLY A 163 1.98 11.43 7.28
CA GLY A 163 0.85 11.05 8.13
C GLY A 163 -0.27 12.08 8.15
N GLU A 164 -0.38 12.93 7.12
CA GLU A 164 -1.47 13.88 6.99
C GLU A 164 -2.83 13.18 6.84
N PHE A 165 -2.88 12.12 6.03
CA PHE A 165 -4.07 11.33 5.78
C PHE A 165 -3.76 9.95 5.20
N HIS A 166 -4.76 9.08 5.23
CA HIS A 166 -4.76 7.82 4.51
C HIS A 166 -5.95 7.75 3.56
N THR A 167 -5.79 6.98 2.48
CA THR A 167 -6.84 6.77 1.49
C THR A 167 -7.11 5.28 1.29
N VAL A 168 -8.31 4.98 0.86
CA VAL A 168 -8.71 3.67 0.34
C VAL A 168 -8.98 3.81 -1.15
N ALA A 169 -8.19 3.12 -1.96
CA ALA A 169 -8.45 2.94 -3.38
C ALA A 169 -9.61 1.95 -3.57
N GLN A 170 -10.76 2.44 -4.02
CA GLN A 170 -11.96 1.66 -4.28
C GLN A 170 -11.89 1.00 -5.66
N VAL A 171 -10.90 0.11 -5.85
CA VAL A 171 -10.64 -0.55 -7.14
C VAL A 171 -11.88 -1.24 -7.72
N TRP A 172 -12.81 -1.68 -6.86
CA TRP A 172 -14.08 -2.30 -7.25
C TRP A 172 -15.09 -1.36 -7.93
N LYS A 173 -14.75 -0.08 -8.12
CA LYS A 173 -15.58 0.90 -8.83
C LYS A 173 -15.28 1.00 -10.32
N VAL A 174 -14.22 0.35 -10.80
CA VAL A 174 -13.81 0.30 -12.21
C VAL A 174 -13.66 -1.16 -12.65
N SER A 175 -13.31 -1.42 -13.92
CA SER A 175 -12.96 -2.78 -14.34
C SER A 175 -11.61 -3.20 -13.76
N ARG A 176 -11.37 -4.50 -13.68
CA ARG A 176 -10.09 -5.05 -13.23
C ARG A 176 -8.94 -4.54 -14.11
N GLU A 177 -9.15 -4.54 -15.42
CA GLU A 177 -8.17 -4.13 -16.43
C GLU A 177 -7.80 -2.66 -16.24
N GLN A 178 -8.82 -1.81 -16.05
CA GLN A 178 -8.65 -0.39 -15.77
C GLN A 178 -7.92 -0.16 -14.43
N ALA A 179 -8.28 -0.88 -13.36
CA ALA A 179 -7.61 -0.76 -12.06
C ALA A 179 -6.15 -1.23 -12.08
N LEU A 180 -5.80 -2.17 -12.97
CA LEU A 180 -4.45 -2.71 -13.12
C LEU A 180 -3.63 -2.02 -14.22
N GLY A 181 -4.21 -1.03 -14.93
CA GLY A 181 -3.57 -0.39 -16.07
C GLY A 181 -3.22 -1.37 -17.20
N LEU A 182 -4.00 -2.46 -17.34
CA LEU A 182 -3.81 -3.43 -18.41
C LEU A 182 -4.44 -2.87 -19.70
N PRO A 183 -3.82 -3.12 -20.87
CA PRO A 183 -4.45 -2.78 -22.14
C PRO A 183 -5.78 -3.53 -22.29
N GLU A 184 -6.78 -2.86 -22.87
CA GLU A 184 -8.05 -3.48 -23.30
C GLU A 184 -7.84 -4.54 -24.39
#